data_AF-A0A379GIX6-F1
#
_entry.id   AF-A0A379GIX6-F1
#
_cell.length_a   1.000
_cell.length_b   1.000
_cell.length_c   1.000
_cell.angle_alpha   90.00
_cell.angle_beta   90.00
_cell.angle_gamma   90.00
#
_symmetry.space_group_name_H-M   'P 1'
#
loop_
_entity.id
_entity.type
_entity.pdbx_description
1 polymer ?
#
loop_
_entity_poly.entity_id
_entity_poly.type
_entity_poly.pdbx_seq_one_letter_code
_entity_poly.pdbx_strand_id
1 'polypeptide(L)'
;MRSRGTPRITNRLLRRVRDFAQVKGNGEIDEDIASKALDMLNVDAAGFDYLDRKLLFAIIDKFMGGPVGLDNLAAAIGEERETIEDVLEPYLIQQGFIQRTPRGRVATNHAYRHFNRIMEAP
;
A
#
# COMPACT_ATOMS: atom_id res chain seq x y z
N MET A 1 -12.19 19.75 -2.74
CA MET A 1 -11.98 19.23 -1.36
C MET A 1 -11.70 17.73 -1.42
N ARG A 2 -10.43 17.32 -1.46
CA ARG A 2 -9.98 15.91 -1.48
C ARG A 2 -9.21 15.49 -0.21
N SER A 3 -9.29 16.30 0.84
CA SER A 3 -8.67 16.03 2.13
C SER A 3 -9.63 15.18 2.98
N ARG A 4 -9.63 13.87 2.75
CA ARG A 4 -10.35 12.91 3.60
C ARG A 4 -9.57 12.71 4.90
N GLY A 5 -9.94 13.44 5.95
CA GLY A 5 -10.00 13.00 7.36
C GLY A 5 -8.83 12.24 8.01
N THR A 6 -7.65 12.10 7.42
CA THR A 6 -6.53 11.39 8.04
C THR A 6 -5.25 12.18 7.77
N PRO A 7 -4.78 13.01 8.73
CA PRO A 7 -3.60 13.85 8.58
C PRO A 7 -2.37 13.10 8.06
N ARG A 8 -2.26 11.80 8.40
CA ARG A 8 -1.20 10.90 7.92
C ARG A 8 -1.27 10.58 6.42
N ILE A 9 -2.46 10.39 5.84
CA ILE A 9 -2.60 10.07 4.40
C ILE A 9 -2.21 11.28 3.57
N THR A 10 -2.69 12.48 3.95
CA THR A 10 -2.30 13.73 3.29
C THR A 10 -0.79 13.97 3.40
N ASN A 11 -0.20 13.75 4.58
CA ASN A 11 1.24 13.86 4.76
C ASN A 11 2.04 12.79 3.99
N ARG A 12 1.50 11.57 3.83
CA ARG A 12 2.10 10.50 3.02
C ARG A 12 2.08 10.83 1.54
N LEU A 13 0.94 11.30 1.03
CA LEU A 13 0.78 11.74 -0.35
C LEU A 13 1.71 12.93 -0.64
N LEU A 14 1.76 13.93 0.24
CA LEU A 14 2.67 15.07 0.13
C LEU A 14 4.14 14.65 0.14
N ARG A 15 4.54 13.77 1.07
CA ARG A 15 5.92 13.27 1.13
C ARG A 15 6.30 12.53 -0.13
N ARG A 16 5.41 11.70 -0.69
CA ARG A 16 5.68 10.99 -1.96
C ARG A 16 5.72 11.90 -3.18
N VAL A 17 4.84 12.89 -3.27
CA VAL A 17 4.92 13.91 -4.33
C VAL A 17 6.26 14.63 -4.23
N ARG A 18 6.72 14.94 -3.01
CA ARG A 18 8.02 15.57 -2.77
C ARG A 18 9.21 14.67 -3.13
N ASP A 19 9.21 13.42 -2.67
CA ASP A 19 10.30 12.46 -2.95
C ASP A 19 10.37 12.15 -4.45
N PHE A 20 9.22 12.08 -5.14
CA PHE A 20 9.17 11.97 -6.60
C PHE A 20 9.76 13.20 -7.30
N ALA A 21 9.39 14.41 -6.87
CA ALA A 21 9.95 15.66 -7.40
C ALA A 21 11.47 15.76 -7.19
N GLN A 22 12.00 15.20 -6.09
CA GLN A 22 13.44 15.15 -5.83
C GLN A 22 14.19 14.13 -6.70
N VAL A 23 13.58 12.99 -7.04
CA VAL A 23 14.24 11.91 -7.81
C VAL A 23 14.08 12.09 -9.32
N LYS A 24 12.96 12.66 -9.79
CA LYS A 24 12.61 12.79 -11.21
C LYS A 24 12.61 14.23 -11.73
N GLY A 25 12.70 15.23 -10.85
CA GLY A 25 12.76 16.65 -11.20
C GLY A 25 14.06 17.31 -10.73
N ASN A 26 14.17 18.62 -10.96
CA ASN A 26 15.33 19.44 -10.56
C ASN A 26 15.23 19.96 -9.11
N GLY A 27 14.37 19.37 -8.27
CA GLY A 27 14.13 19.81 -6.89
C GLY A 27 13.02 20.87 -6.72
N GLU A 28 12.44 21.38 -7.82
CA GLU A 28 11.27 22.27 -7.79
C GLU A 28 9.98 21.51 -8.13
N ILE A 29 8.94 21.72 -7.32
CA ILE A 29 7.62 21.10 -7.51
C ILE A 29 6.84 22.00 -8.49
N ASP A 30 6.80 21.62 -9.76
CA ASP A 30 5.92 22.27 -10.75
C ASP A 30 4.54 21.57 -10.82
N GLU A 31 3.58 22.22 -11.48
CA GLU A 31 2.21 21.71 -11.63
C GLU A 31 2.13 20.41 -12.46
N ASP A 32 3.10 20.20 -13.37
CA ASP A 32 3.17 19.05 -14.26
C ASP A 32 3.76 17.81 -13.53
N ILE A 33 4.74 18.00 -12.65
CA ILE A 33 5.30 17.01 -11.72
C ILE A 33 4.25 16.66 -10.67
N ALA A 34 3.51 17.65 -10.16
CA ALA A 34 2.40 17.39 -9.24
C ALA A 34 1.30 16.56 -9.92
N SER A 35 0.92 16.89 -11.17
CA SER A 35 -0.06 16.11 -11.95
C SER A 35 0.45 14.70 -12.24
N LYS A 36 1.69 14.55 -12.72
CA LYS A 36 2.31 13.24 -12.97
C LYS A 36 2.46 12.41 -11.71
N ALA A 37 2.77 13.03 -10.57
CA ALA A 37 2.82 12.35 -9.28
C ALA A 37 1.41 11.90 -8.83
N LEU A 38 0.38 12.72 -9.04
CA LEU A 38 -1.02 12.37 -8.76
C LEU A 38 -1.55 11.27 -9.70
N ASP A 39 -1.15 11.28 -10.98
CA ASP A 39 -1.48 10.24 -11.96
C ASP A 39 -0.74 8.93 -11.66
N MET A 40 0.53 9.00 -11.27
CA MET A 40 1.31 7.83 -10.79
C MET A 40 0.83 7.31 -9.44
N LEU A 41 0.24 8.16 -8.60
CA LEU A 41 -0.33 7.76 -7.32
C LEU A 41 -1.51 6.80 -7.52
N ASN A 42 -2.18 6.86 -8.68
CA ASN A 42 -3.08 5.85 -9.23
C ASN A 42 -3.97 5.20 -8.15
N VAL A 43 -4.46 6.05 -7.25
CA VAL A 43 -5.12 5.67 -6.02
C VAL A 43 -6.50 5.15 -6.38
N ASP A 44 -6.78 3.90 -6.05
CA ASP A 44 -8.09 3.33 -6.36
C ASP A 44 -9.21 3.99 -5.52
N ALA A 45 -10.47 3.64 -5.80
CA ALA A 45 -11.62 4.20 -5.08
C ALA A 45 -11.58 3.96 -3.56
N ALA A 46 -10.85 2.92 -3.11
CA ALA A 46 -10.66 2.60 -1.70
C ALA A 46 -9.50 3.39 -1.07
N GLY A 47 -8.61 4.01 -1.85
CA GLY A 47 -7.47 4.73 -1.32
C GLY A 47 -6.13 4.01 -1.46
N PHE A 48 -6.08 2.89 -2.21
CA PHE A 48 -4.85 2.12 -2.36
C PHE A 48 -3.92 2.68 -3.41
N ASP A 49 -2.68 2.89 -2.99
CA ASP A 49 -1.60 3.20 -3.91
C ASP A 49 -0.95 1.92 -4.47
N TYR A 50 0.16 2.10 -5.20
CA TYR A 50 0.91 1.00 -5.78
C TYR A 50 1.47 0.02 -4.73
N LEU A 51 2.02 0.51 -3.62
CA LEU A 51 2.62 -0.37 -2.59
C LEU A 51 1.54 -1.10 -1.79
N ASP A 52 0.41 -0.45 -1.50
CA ASP A 52 -0.73 -1.09 -0.85
C ASP A 52 -1.20 -2.31 -1.66
N ARG A 53 -1.38 -2.13 -2.98
CA ARG A 53 -1.73 -3.22 -3.92
C ARG A 53 -0.63 -4.28 -4.02
N LYS A 54 0.63 -3.86 -4.14
CA LYS A 54 1.78 -4.78 -4.24
C LYS A 54 1.88 -5.68 -3.02
N LEU A 55 1.66 -5.14 -1.82
CA LEU A 55 1.64 -5.90 -0.57
C LEU A 55 0.47 -6.89 -0.53
N LEU A 56 -0.76 -6.44 -0.82
CA LEU A 56 -1.93 -7.31 -0.82
C LEU A 56 -1.84 -8.42 -1.87
N PHE A 57 -1.36 -8.10 -3.07
CA PHE A 57 -1.13 -9.10 -4.13
C PHE A 57 -0.03 -10.08 -3.76
N ALA A 58 1.03 -9.65 -3.07
CA ALA A 58 2.02 -10.59 -2.57
C ALA A 58 1.39 -11.57 -1.58
N ILE A 59 0.59 -11.09 -0.61
CA ILE A 59 -0.08 -11.97 0.36
C ILE A 59 -1.05 -12.91 -0.35
N ILE A 60 -1.89 -12.40 -1.24
CA ILE A 60 -2.94 -13.18 -1.91
C ILE A 60 -2.35 -14.17 -2.92
N ASP A 61 -1.54 -13.69 -3.88
CA ASP A 61 -1.11 -14.52 -5.02
C ASP A 61 0.16 -15.31 -4.73
N LYS A 62 1.14 -14.70 -4.05
CA LYS A 62 2.44 -15.36 -3.82
C LYS A 62 2.42 -16.26 -2.60
N PHE A 63 1.62 -15.91 -1.60
CA PHE A 63 1.56 -16.63 -0.32
C PHE A 63 0.18 -17.25 -0.05
N MET A 64 -0.69 -17.34 -1.06
CA MET A 64 -2.00 -18.00 -1.00
C MET A 64 -2.88 -17.51 0.17
N GLY A 65 -2.82 -16.21 0.47
CA GLY A 65 -3.54 -15.59 1.59
C GLY A 65 -2.80 -15.55 2.92
N GLY A 66 -1.63 -16.17 3.05
CA GLY A 66 -0.83 -16.23 4.27
C GLY A 66 -1.14 -17.45 5.15
N PRO A 67 -0.63 -17.52 6.39
CA PRO A 67 0.14 -16.49 7.11
C PRO A 67 1.58 -16.35 6.59
N VAL A 68 2.04 -15.11 6.40
CA VAL A 68 3.39 -14.79 5.94
C VAL A 68 4.13 -13.83 6.87
N GLY A 69 5.41 -14.11 7.14
CA GLY A 69 6.27 -13.27 7.97
C GLY A 69 6.62 -11.93 7.30
N LEU A 70 6.89 -10.91 8.12
CA LEU A 70 7.21 -9.56 7.63
C LEU A 70 8.49 -9.53 6.79
N ASP A 71 9.51 -10.33 7.13
CA ASP A 71 10.75 -10.47 6.35
C ASP A 71 10.48 -10.98 4.93
N ASN A 72 9.65 -12.02 4.83
CA ASN A 72 9.31 -12.63 3.55
C ASN A 72 8.48 -11.68 2.69
N LEU A 73 7.59 -10.89 3.31
CA LEU A 73 6.84 -9.86 2.60
C LEU A 73 7.75 -8.76 2.08
N ALA A 74 8.61 -8.22 2.95
CA ALA A 74 9.63 -7.22 2.61
C ALA A 74 10.47 -7.67 1.40
N ALA A 75 11.01 -8.89 1.45
CA ALA A 75 11.78 -9.47 0.35
C ALA A 75 10.93 -9.66 -0.93
N ALA A 76 9.69 -10.13 -0.80
CA ALA A 76 8.82 -10.43 -1.95
C ALA A 76 8.35 -9.19 -2.71
N ILE A 77 8.29 -8.03 -2.04
CA ILE A 77 7.93 -6.75 -2.66
C ILE A 77 9.12 -5.79 -2.82
N GLY A 78 10.30 -6.15 -2.33
CA GLY A 78 11.52 -5.32 -2.43
C GLY A 78 11.43 -4.03 -1.62
N GLU A 79 10.82 -4.08 -0.44
CA GLU A 79 10.65 -2.93 0.46
C GLU A 79 11.23 -3.22 1.84
N GLU A 80 11.51 -2.17 2.61
CA GLU A 80 11.96 -2.30 3.99
C GLU A 80 10.82 -2.72 4.93
N ARG A 81 11.14 -3.53 5.94
CA ARG A 81 10.17 -3.97 6.95
C ARG A 81 9.48 -2.81 7.65
N GLU A 82 10.25 -1.80 8.05
CA GLU A 82 9.75 -0.61 8.75
C GLU A 82 8.74 0.14 7.89
N THR A 83 9.00 0.24 6.57
CA THR A 83 8.03 0.83 5.63
C THR A 83 6.71 0.04 5.61
N ILE A 84 6.76 -1.29 5.61
CA ILE A 84 5.54 -2.10 5.63
C ILE A 84 4.81 -1.94 6.97
N GLU A 85 5.52 -2.05 8.10
CA GLU A 85 4.94 -2.03 9.45
C GLU A 85 4.41 -0.66 9.88
N ASP A 86 5.16 0.41 9.62
CA ASP A 86 4.85 1.75 10.14
C ASP A 86 4.05 2.60 9.14
N VAL A 87 4.09 2.26 7.85
CA VAL A 87 3.47 3.08 6.79
C VAL A 87 2.28 2.38 6.12
N LEU A 88 2.41 1.10 5.74
CA LEU A 88 1.37 0.41 4.96
C LEU A 88 0.34 -0.28 5.85
N GLU A 89 0.80 -1.12 6.77
CA GLU A 89 -0.05 -1.97 7.60
C GLU A 89 -1.10 -1.23 8.45
N PRO A 90 -0.82 -0.05 9.07
CA PRO A 90 -1.80 0.60 9.93
C PRO A 90 -3.12 0.88 9.21
N TYR A 91 -3.05 1.30 7.94
CA TYR A 91 -4.24 1.58 7.13
C TYR A 91 -4.93 0.29 6.69
N LEU A 92 -4.16 -0.68 6.17
CA LEU A 92 -4.70 -1.94 5.66
C LEU A 92 -5.36 -2.78 6.75
N ILE A 93 -4.84 -2.74 7.98
CA ILE A 93 -5.46 -3.37 9.15
C ILE A 93 -6.71 -2.61 9.56
N GLN A 94 -6.65 -1.27 9.64
CA GLN A 94 -7.80 -0.46 10.05
C GLN A 94 -9.01 -0.62 9.09
N GLN A 95 -8.76 -0.75 7.79
CA GLN A 95 -9.81 -1.01 6.79
C GLN A 95 -10.18 -2.50 6.68
N GLY A 96 -9.50 -3.38 7.42
CA GLY A 96 -9.82 -4.80 7.51
C GLY A 96 -9.37 -5.63 6.31
N PHE A 97 -8.35 -5.21 5.57
CA PHE A 97 -7.77 -5.95 4.43
C PHE A 97 -6.71 -6.97 4.84
N ILE A 98 -5.96 -6.67 5.91
CA ILE A 98 -4.92 -7.54 6.47
C ILE A 98 -5.24 -7.79 7.95
N GLN A 99 -4.98 -9.00 8.41
CA GLN A 99 -4.96 -9.35 9.82
C GLN A 99 -3.54 -9.74 10.25
N ARG A 100 -3.08 -9.18 11.37
CA ARG A 100 -1.87 -9.66 12.07
C ARG A 100 -2.23 -10.88 12.92
N THR A 101 -1.42 -11.93 12.82
CA THR A 101 -1.49 -13.14 13.64
C THR A 101 -0.10 -13.43 14.22
N PRO A 102 0.01 -14.27 15.27
CA PRO A 102 1.33 -14.70 15.79
C PRO A 102 2.21 -15.39 14.72
N ARG A 103 1.59 -15.98 13.69
CA ARG A 103 2.29 -16.69 12.61
C ARG A 103 2.65 -15.79 11.42
N GLY A 104 2.13 -14.57 11.36
CA GLY A 104 2.33 -13.66 10.23
C GLY A 104 1.08 -12.87 9.83
N ARG A 105 1.12 -12.28 8.64
CA ARG A 105 0.05 -11.48 8.04
C ARG A 105 -0.81 -12.37 7.17
N VAL A 106 -2.13 -12.18 7.25
CA VAL A 106 -3.12 -12.92 6.48
C VAL A 106 -4.01 -11.93 5.75
N ALA A 107 -4.31 -12.18 4.47
CA ALA A 107 -5.27 -11.39 3.71
C ALA A 107 -6.69 -11.81 4.11
N THR A 108 -7.54 -10.85 4.41
CA THR A 108 -8.93 -11.12 4.79
C THR A 108 -9.81 -11.33 3.56
N ASN A 109 -11.01 -11.89 3.77
CA ASN A 109 -12.06 -11.93 2.75
C ASN A 109 -12.35 -10.58 2.08
N HIS A 110 -12.16 -9.47 2.80
CA HIS A 110 -12.37 -8.13 2.26
C HIS A 110 -11.36 -7.83 1.14
N ALA A 111 -10.09 -8.20 1.33
CA ALA A 111 -9.05 -8.00 0.31
C ALA A 111 -9.34 -8.80 -0.97
N TYR A 112 -9.76 -10.05 -0.84
CA TYR A 112 -10.15 -10.87 -1.99
C TYR A 112 -11.32 -10.24 -2.76
N ARG A 113 -12.38 -9.84 -2.05
CA ARG A 113 -13.56 -9.19 -2.67
C ARG A 113 -13.20 -7.88 -3.37
N HIS A 114 -12.37 -7.05 -2.75
CA HIS A 114 -11.95 -5.76 -3.32
C HIS A 114 -11.23 -5.92 -4.65
N PHE A 115 -10.41 -6.97 -4.79
CA PHE A 115 -9.69 -7.25 -6.03
C PHE A 115 -10.40 -8.24 -6.96
N ASN A 116 -11.67 -8.55 -6.70
CA ASN A 116 -12.44 -9.56 -7.44
C ASN A 116 -11.69 -10.91 -7.57
N ARG A 117 -11.00 -11.30 -6.49
CA ARG A 117 -10.28 -12.58 -6.40
C ARG A 117 -11.10 -13.59 -5.62
N ILE A 118 -10.99 -14.84 -6.04
CA ILE A 118 -11.60 -15.97 -5.35
C ILE A 118 -10.65 -16.37 -4.22
N MET A 119 -11.19 -16.48 -3.00
CA MET A 119 -10.46 -17.13 -1.93
C MET A 119 -10.51 -18.63 -2.20
N GLU A 120 -9.39 -19.21 -2.61
CA GLU A 120 -9.25 -20.65 -2.62
C GLU A 120 -9.11 -21.10 -1.16
N ALA A 121 -10.17 -21.73 -0.63
CA ALA A 121 -10.09 -22.37 0.67
C ALA A 121 -9.08 -23.53 0.58
N PRO A 122 -8.16 -23.67 1.56
CA PRO A 122 -7.26 -24.81 1.62
C PRO A 122 -8.00 -26.13 1.84
#